data_AF-A0A225VM57-F1
#
_entry.id   AF-A0A225VM57-F1
#
_cell.length_a   1.000
_cell.length_b   1.000
_cell.length_c   1.000
_cell.angle_alpha   90.00
_cell.angle_beta   90.00
_cell.angle_gamma   90.00
#
_symmetry.space_group_name_H-M   'P 1'
#
loop_
_entity.id
_entity.type
_entity.pdbx_description
1 polymer ?
#
loop_
_entity_poly.entity_id
_entity_poly.type
_entity_poly.pdbx_seq_one_letter_code
_entity_poly.pdbx_strand_id
1 'polypeptide(L)'
;MRDLQTGVMMYIDVQVIDVNTCEPVKDMYVDLWHANATGVYSGVVASTNGNSKDTSNLDNTFLRGVTPTDKDGVAQMISIFPGHYAGRTTHMHFIGNYGGTVLSNKTYSGGSVAHVGQFFFDQDLIASVEAVTPYSTNKQTVTLNKNDNIFKQASASGYDPVMNYTLLGDTVDDGVFVWISVAVDMTANRDVNAVSTLTAKTSTVTTTDINDALSISKVGGTVLLATFVPIILAIF
;
A
#
# COMPACT_ATOMS: atom_id res chain seq x y z
N MET A 1 -10.64 5.31 0.72
CA MET A 1 -9.79 4.36 -0.02
C MET A 1 -10.58 3.46 -0.99
N ARG A 2 -11.73 2.86 -0.63
CA ARG A 2 -12.36 1.79 -1.44
C ARG A 2 -12.83 2.17 -2.85
N ASP A 3 -13.31 3.40 -3.09
CA ASP A 3 -13.79 3.90 -4.39
C ASP A 3 -14.62 2.88 -5.21
N LEU A 4 -15.63 2.30 -4.57
CA LEU A 4 -16.58 1.31 -5.13
C LEU A 4 -15.98 -0.06 -5.53
N GLN A 5 -14.71 -0.34 -5.24
CA GLN A 5 -14.15 -1.68 -5.46
C GLN A 5 -14.88 -2.72 -4.58
N THR A 6 -15.19 -3.87 -5.19
CA THR A 6 -15.84 -5.01 -4.52
C THR A 6 -14.79 -5.98 -4.01
N GLY A 7 -15.01 -6.51 -2.80
CA GLY A 7 -14.11 -7.44 -2.14
C GLY A 7 -14.50 -7.64 -0.67
N VAL A 8 -13.73 -8.48 0.02
CA VAL A 8 -13.83 -8.72 1.46
C VAL A 8 -13.48 -7.43 2.19
N MET A 9 -14.34 -6.94 3.09
CA MET A 9 -14.07 -5.72 3.85
C MET A 9 -12.84 -5.90 4.74
N MET A 10 -11.91 -4.95 4.70
CA MET A 10 -10.69 -4.97 5.49
C MET A 10 -10.58 -3.69 6.31
N TYR A 11 -10.57 -3.83 7.62
CA TYR A 11 -10.31 -2.77 8.59
C TYR A 11 -8.84 -2.85 8.98
N ILE A 12 -8.14 -1.72 8.94
CA ILE A 12 -6.67 -1.69 8.98
C ILE A 12 -6.22 -0.76 10.11
N ASP A 13 -5.43 -1.28 11.02
CA ASP A 13 -4.69 -0.50 12.02
C ASP A 13 -3.18 -0.67 11.83
N VAL A 14 -2.47 0.44 11.58
CA VAL A 14 -1.00 0.46 11.52
C VAL A 14 -0.49 1.37 12.63
N GLN A 15 0.17 0.79 13.63
CA GLN A 15 0.85 1.57 14.66
C GLN A 15 2.29 1.85 14.24
N VAL A 16 2.77 3.07 14.44
CA VAL A 16 4.15 3.47 14.16
C VAL A 16 4.85 3.88 15.45
N ILE A 17 5.99 3.25 15.74
CA ILE A 17 6.85 3.52 16.89
C ILE A 17 8.23 3.95 16.39
N ASP A 18 8.79 5.01 16.97
CA ASP A 18 10.15 5.45 16.66
C ASP A 18 11.16 4.57 17.39
N VAL A 19 12.10 3.96 16.66
CA VAL A 19 13.14 3.09 17.24
C VAL A 19 14.15 3.83 18.11
N ASN A 20 14.27 5.15 17.95
CA ASN A 20 15.24 5.94 18.68
C ASN A 20 14.71 6.39 20.04
N THR A 21 13.40 6.56 20.16
CA THR A 21 12.74 7.05 21.37
C THR A 21 11.84 6.02 22.04
N CYS A 22 11.47 4.96 21.31
CA CYS A 22 10.47 3.95 21.70
C CYS A 22 9.07 4.55 21.93
N GLU A 23 8.81 5.75 21.44
CA GLU A 23 7.53 6.45 21.59
C GLU A 23 6.67 6.34 20.31
N PRO A 24 5.34 6.44 20.43
CA PRO A 24 4.47 6.52 19.27
C PRO A 24 4.75 7.74 18.41
N VAL A 25 4.77 7.54 17.08
CA VAL A 25 4.98 8.62 16.11
C VAL A 25 3.63 9.25 15.77
N LYS A 26 3.36 10.45 16.30
CA LYS A 26 2.15 11.22 15.93
C LYS A 26 2.34 11.99 14.62
N ASP A 27 1.23 12.27 13.92
CA ASP A 27 1.19 13.08 12.71
C ASP A 27 2.08 12.57 11.55
N MET A 28 2.42 11.28 11.55
CA MET A 28 3.00 10.62 10.37
C MET A 28 1.89 10.32 9.38
N TYR A 29 2.04 10.76 8.13
CA TYR A 29 1.13 10.45 7.04
C TYR A 29 1.48 9.07 6.47
N VAL A 30 0.69 8.08 6.88
CA VAL A 30 0.79 6.69 6.43
C VAL A 30 0.05 6.56 5.10
N ASP A 31 0.82 6.34 4.04
CA ASP A 31 0.33 6.11 2.68
C ASP A 31 0.29 4.61 2.40
N LEU A 32 -0.92 4.11 2.13
CA LEU A 32 -1.21 2.72 1.83
C LEU A 32 -1.78 2.61 0.42
N TRP A 33 -1.34 1.60 -0.31
CA TRP A 33 -1.97 1.20 -1.56
C TRP A 33 -1.81 -0.29 -1.84
N HIS A 34 -2.76 -0.84 -2.59
CA HIS A 34 -2.73 -2.25 -2.97
C HIS A 34 -3.57 -2.51 -4.23
N ALA A 35 -3.44 -3.71 -4.79
CA ALA A 35 -4.24 -4.13 -5.92
C ALA A 35 -5.70 -4.41 -5.51
N ASN A 36 -6.63 -4.32 -6.45
CA ASN A 36 -7.99 -4.81 -6.25
C ASN A 36 -8.05 -6.35 -6.20
N ALA A 37 -9.25 -6.90 -5.98
CA ALA A 37 -9.46 -8.34 -5.83
C ALA A 37 -8.96 -9.20 -7.01
N THR A 38 -8.80 -8.63 -8.20
CA THR A 38 -8.32 -9.32 -9.41
C THR A 38 -6.89 -8.92 -9.79
N GLY A 39 -6.14 -8.29 -8.89
CA GLY A 39 -4.73 -7.96 -9.13
C GLY A 39 -4.52 -6.75 -10.05
N VAL A 40 -5.42 -5.77 -10.01
CA VAL A 40 -5.29 -4.50 -10.74
C VAL A 40 -4.95 -3.37 -9.79
N TYR A 41 -3.83 -2.70 -10.03
CA TYR A 41 -3.52 -1.39 -9.45
C TYR A 41 -4.15 -0.28 -10.27
N SER A 42 -4.78 0.67 -9.60
CA SER A 42 -5.24 1.91 -10.22
C SER A 42 -4.04 2.74 -10.73
N GLY A 43 -4.20 3.49 -11.82
CA GLY A 43 -3.16 4.38 -12.35
C GLY A 43 -2.03 3.66 -13.10
N VAL A 44 -2.15 2.35 -13.32
CA VAL A 44 -1.07 1.51 -13.87
C VAL A 44 -1.57 0.73 -15.09
N VAL A 45 -0.75 0.68 -16.14
CA VAL A 45 -0.94 -0.22 -17.28
C VAL A 45 0.39 -0.92 -17.52
N ALA A 46 0.46 -2.19 -17.16
CA ALA A 46 1.67 -3.01 -17.25
C ALA A 46 1.29 -4.46 -17.55
N SER A 47 2.23 -5.22 -18.12
CA SER A 47 2.07 -6.63 -18.52
C SER A 47 1.53 -7.53 -17.40
N THR A 48 1.96 -7.25 -16.18
CA THR A 48 1.67 -7.99 -14.94
C THR A 48 0.47 -7.43 -14.18
N ASN A 49 -0.08 -6.27 -14.59
CA ASN A 49 -1.31 -5.72 -14.03
C ASN A 49 -2.49 -6.52 -14.61
N GLY A 50 -3.47 -6.91 -13.78
CA GLY A 50 -4.59 -7.78 -14.18
C GLY A 50 -5.44 -7.29 -15.37
N ASN A 51 -5.24 -6.05 -15.82
CA ASN A 51 -5.87 -5.41 -16.97
C ASN A 51 -4.83 -4.74 -17.92
N SER A 52 -3.74 -5.43 -18.24
CA SER A 52 -2.54 -4.92 -18.92
C SER A 52 -2.68 -4.07 -20.20
N LYS A 53 -3.88 -3.96 -20.79
CA LYS A 53 -4.18 -3.16 -22.00
C LYS A 53 -5.20 -2.04 -21.78
N ASP A 54 -5.74 -1.92 -20.57
CA ASP A 54 -6.80 -0.98 -20.26
C ASP A 54 -6.23 0.41 -19.92
N THR A 55 -6.12 1.26 -20.93
CA THR A 55 -5.62 2.63 -20.75
C THR A 55 -6.56 3.53 -19.96
N SER A 56 -7.84 3.16 -19.81
CA SER A 56 -8.76 3.93 -18.95
C SER A 56 -8.38 3.85 -17.47
N ASN A 57 -7.56 2.85 -17.10
CA ASN A 57 -7.10 2.67 -15.74
C ASN A 57 -6.10 3.74 -15.27
N LEU A 58 -5.49 4.50 -16.19
CA LEU A 58 -4.46 5.50 -15.87
C LEU A 58 -4.97 6.66 -15.01
N ASP A 59 -6.26 6.99 -15.12
CA ASP A 59 -6.88 8.09 -14.38
C ASP A 59 -7.60 7.61 -13.11
N ASN A 60 -7.52 6.31 -12.79
CA ASN A 60 -8.13 5.72 -11.60
C ASN A 60 -7.20 5.74 -10.38
N THR A 61 -7.81 5.81 -9.20
CA THR A 61 -7.10 5.98 -7.92
C THR A 61 -7.65 5.16 -6.77
N PHE A 62 -8.51 4.20 -7.08
CA PHE A 62 -9.08 3.31 -6.08
C PHE A 62 -7.98 2.60 -5.28
N LEU A 63 -8.29 2.25 -4.04
CA LEU A 63 -7.40 1.46 -3.16
C LEU A 63 -6.06 2.14 -2.87
N ARG A 64 -6.06 3.48 -2.91
CA ARG A 64 -4.99 4.37 -2.44
C ARG A 64 -5.56 5.27 -1.34
N GLY A 65 -4.78 5.53 -0.31
CA GLY A 65 -5.23 6.34 0.81
C GLY A 65 -4.09 6.74 1.70
N VAL A 66 -4.25 7.91 2.33
CA VAL A 66 -3.27 8.43 3.29
C VAL A 66 -4.01 8.96 4.50
N THR A 67 -3.54 8.56 5.67
CA THR A 67 -4.13 8.98 6.95
C THR A 67 -3.00 9.33 7.92
N PRO A 68 -3.13 10.40 8.71
CA PRO A 68 -2.17 10.69 9.76
C PRO A 68 -2.31 9.66 10.89
N THR A 69 -1.19 9.34 11.53
CA THR A 69 -1.20 8.65 12.82
C THR A 69 -1.72 9.57 13.93
N ASP A 70 -2.50 9.01 14.83
CA ASP A 70 -3.04 9.72 15.98
C ASP A 70 -2.02 9.87 17.13
N LYS A 71 -2.50 10.26 18.32
CA LYS A 71 -1.66 10.44 19.52
C LYS A 71 -1.00 9.15 20.01
N ASP A 72 -1.53 7.98 19.65
CA ASP A 72 -1.02 6.66 20.01
C ASP A 72 -0.21 6.04 18.86
N GLY A 73 0.09 6.85 17.83
CA GLY A 73 0.86 6.44 16.66
C GLY A 73 0.07 5.56 15.70
N VAL A 74 -1.26 5.52 15.79
CA VAL A 74 -2.10 4.60 15.01
C VAL A 74 -2.72 5.32 13.81
N ALA A 75 -2.52 4.75 12.63
CA ALA A 75 -3.19 5.10 11.40
C ALA A 75 -4.29 4.07 11.10
N GLN A 76 -5.53 4.53 10.95
CA GLN A 76 -6.69 3.67 10.70
C GLN A 76 -7.28 3.90 9.31
N MET A 77 -7.60 2.81 8.61
CA MET A 77 -8.24 2.84 7.29
C MET A 77 -9.22 1.70 7.08
N ILE A 78 -10.15 1.90 6.14
CA ILE A 78 -11.05 0.84 5.65
C ILE A 78 -10.83 0.68 4.15
N SER A 79 -10.62 -0.57 3.72
CA SER A 79 -10.43 -0.97 2.33
C SER A 79 -11.09 -2.32 2.05
N ILE A 80 -10.69 -2.97 0.96
CA ILE A 80 -10.93 -4.39 0.72
C ILE A 80 -9.62 -5.17 0.88
N PHE A 81 -9.71 -6.46 1.16
CA PHE A 81 -8.53 -7.34 1.15
C PHE A 81 -7.89 -7.35 -0.25
N PRO A 82 -6.56 -7.25 -0.39
CA PRO A 82 -5.91 -7.20 -1.69
C PRO A 82 -5.98 -8.52 -2.46
N GLY A 83 -6.10 -8.45 -3.78
CA GLY A 83 -5.92 -9.61 -4.65
C GLY A 83 -4.46 -9.79 -5.06
N HIS A 84 -4.09 -10.99 -5.47
CA HIS A 84 -2.77 -11.27 -6.06
C HIS A 84 -2.68 -10.82 -7.51
N TYR A 85 -1.45 -10.59 -7.99
CA TYR A 85 -1.14 -10.39 -9.40
C TYR A 85 0.10 -11.20 -9.80
N ALA A 86 0.34 -11.32 -11.11
CA ALA A 86 1.36 -12.19 -11.66
C ALA A 86 2.76 -11.96 -11.04
N GLY A 87 3.29 -13.01 -10.42
CA GLY A 87 4.65 -13.05 -9.85
C GLY A 87 4.78 -12.53 -8.42
N ARG A 88 3.69 -12.09 -7.79
CA ARG A 88 3.70 -11.54 -6.43
C ARG A 88 2.62 -12.17 -5.56
N THR A 89 2.94 -12.38 -4.29
CA THR A 89 1.94 -12.80 -3.30
C THR A 89 1.07 -11.62 -2.88
N THR A 90 -0.04 -11.87 -2.19
CA THR A 90 -0.97 -10.82 -1.73
C THR A 90 -0.29 -9.90 -0.72
N HIS A 91 -0.29 -8.59 -0.98
CA HIS A 91 0.39 -7.59 -0.16
C HIS A 91 -0.29 -6.22 -0.21
N MET A 92 0.10 -5.37 0.74
CA MET A 92 -0.24 -3.95 0.79
C MET A 92 1.03 -3.14 0.97
N HIS A 93 1.20 -2.07 0.21
CA HIS A 93 2.35 -1.21 0.32
C HIS A 93 2.18 -0.17 1.43
N PHE A 94 3.31 0.31 1.95
CA PHE A 94 3.38 1.31 3.00
C PHE A 94 4.49 2.34 2.73
N ILE A 95 4.16 3.62 2.88
CA ILE A 95 5.13 4.72 3.02
C ILE A 95 4.78 5.55 4.25
N GLY A 96 5.76 5.76 5.12
CA GLY A 96 5.66 6.67 6.26
C GLY A 96 6.23 8.05 5.93
N ASN A 97 5.37 9.03 5.70
CA ASN A 97 5.76 10.42 5.40
C ASN A 97 5.67 11.30 6.65
N TYR A 98 6.62 12.20 6.88
CA TYR A 98 6.62 13.08 8.06
C TYR A 98 7.23 14.46 7.78
N GLY A 99 6.98 15.43 8.66
CA GLY A 99 7.58 16.77 8.58
C GLY A 99 7.12 17.66 7.41
N GLY A 100 6.07 17.27 6.69
CA GLY A 100 5.46 18.04 5.61
C GLY A 100 4.23 18.81 6.07
N THR A 101 3.50 19.38 5.11
CA THR A 101 2.34 20.24 5.34
C THR A 101 1.13 19.75 4.54
N VAL A 102 -0.03 19.68 5.20
CA VAL A 102 -1.31 19.55 4.51
C VAL A 102 -1.73 20.88 3.92
N LEU A 103 -1.94 20.88 2.61
CA LEU A 103 -2.35 22.02 1.83
C LEU A 103 -3.89 22.16 1.83
N SER A 104 -4.39 23.34 1.47
CA SER A 104 -5.84 23.65 1.47
C SER A 104 -6.68 22.75 0.54
N ASN A 105 -6.05 22.21 -0.50
CA ASN A 105 -6.64 21.22 -1.41
C ASN A 105 -6.60 19.78 -0.86
N LYS A 106 -6.27 19.60 0.43
CA LYS A 106 -6.16 18.31 1.13
C LYS A 106 -5.06 17.38 0.59
N THR A 107 -4.02 17.95 -0.02
CA THR A 107 -2.80 17.21 -0.40
C THR A 107 -1.67 17.45 0.61
N TYR A 108 -0.66 16.58 0.63
CA TYR A 108 0.50 16.68 1.51
C TYR A 108 1.77 17.04 0.72
N SER A 109 2.59 17.97 1.23
CA SER A 109 3.79 18.43 0.54
C SER A 109 4.98 18.76 1.47
N GLY A 110 6.21 18.70 0.94
CA GLY A 110 7.43 19.17 1.61
C GLY A 110 7.98 18.27 2.73
N GLY A 111 7.43 17.05 2.90
CA GLY A 111 7.86 16.10 3.93
C GLY A 111 9.06 15.24 3.53
N SER A 112 9.49 14.38 4.46
CA SER A 112 10.51 13.34 4.28
C SER A 112 9.88 11.94 4.39
N VAL A 113 10.54 10.95 3.81
CA VAL A 113 10.10 9.54 3.87
C VAL A 113 10.96 8.79 4.89
N ALA A 114 10.37 8.43 6.03
CA ALA A 114 11.09 7.70 7.07
C ALA A 114 11.21 6.21 6.73
N HIS A 115 10.19 5.64 6.09
CA HIS A 115 10.12 4.21 5.85
C HIS A 115 9.31 3.88 4.61
N VAL A 116 9.72 2.80 3.94
CA VAL A 116 9.07 2.23 2.76
C VAL A 116 9.04 0.72 2.97
N GLY A 117 7.87 0.10 2.82
CA GLY A 117 7.71 -1.32 3.08
C GLY A 117 6.51 -1.93 2.40
N GLN A 118 6.31 -3.22 2.67
CA GLN A 118 5.13 -3.97 2.27
C GLN A 118 4.68 -4.83 3.44
N PHE A 119 3.38 -4.83 3.69
CA PHE A 119 2.73 -5.75 4.60
C PHE A 119 2.20 -6.94 3.81
N PHE A 120 2.33 -8.11 4.41
CA PHE A 120 1.85 -9.37 3.89
C PHE A 120 0.79 -9.95 4.81
N PHE A 121 0.15 -11.03 4.38
CA PHE A 121 -0.95 -11.64 5.10
C PHE A 121 -0.67 -13.12 5.32
N ASP A 122 -1.26 -13.67 6.37
CA ASP A 122 -1.16 -15.09 6.67
C ASP A 122 -1.63 -15.94 5.47
N GLN A 123 -0.94 -17.05 5.22
CA GLN A 123 -1.16 -17.84 4.00
C GLN A 123 -2.54 -18.52 4.01
N ASP A 124 -3.07 -18.89 5.17
CA ASP A 124 -4.38 -19.51 5.31
C ASP A 124 -5.50 -18.47 5.16
N LEU A 125 -5.28 -17.24 5.65
CA LEU A 125 -6.16 -16.10 5.36
C LEU A 125 -6.22 -15.80 3.85
N ILE A 126 -5.07 -15.73 3.18
CA ILE A 126 -5.00 -15.53 1.72
C ILE A 126 -5.81 -16.63 1.02
N ALA A 127 -5.58 -17.90 1.36
CA ALA A 127 -6.30 -19.02 0.74
C ALA A 127 -7.82 -18.94 0.96
N SER A 128 -8.26 -18.48 2.14
CA SER A 128 -9.68 -18.31 2.47
C SER A 128 -10.33 -17.20 1.64
N VAL A 129 -9.64 -16.06 1.45
CA VAL A 129 -10.15 -14.94 0.65
C VAL A 129 -10.14 -15.28 -0.85
N GLU A 130 -9.12 -15.96 -1.36
CA GLU A 130 -9.04 -16.39 -2.77
C GLU A 130 -10.20 -17.31 -3.19
N ALA A 131 -10.82 -18.01 -2.24
CA ALA A 131 -11.94 -18.91 -2.49
C ALA A 131 -13.28 -18.18 -2.73
N VAL A 132 -13.44 -16.93 -2.30
CA VAL A 132 -14.71 -16.19 -2.37
C VAL A 132 -14.76 -15.20 -3.54
N THR A 133 -15.96 -14.77 -3.92
CA THR A 133 -16.15 -13.78 -4.99
C THR A 133 -15.82 -12.37 -4.44
N PRO A 134 -15.15 -11.49 -5.21
CA PRO A 134 -14.74 -11.65 -6.60
C PRO A 134 -13.33 -12.25 -6.80
N TYR A 135 -12.60 -12.58 -5.73
CA TYR A 135 -11.23 -13.10 -5.81
C TYR A 135 -11.12 -14.39 -6.63
N SER A 136 -12.08 -15.31 -6.49
CA SER A 136 -12.14 -16.56 -7.27
C SER A 136 -12.31 -16.36 -8.79
N THR A 137 -12.64 -15.14 -9.22
CA THR A 137 -12.68 -14.76 -10.64
C THR A 137 -11.31 -14.41 -11.21
N ASN A 138 -10.31 -14.12 -10.36
CA ASN A 138 -8.94 -13.86 -10.77
C ASN A 138 -8.33 -15.12 -11.40
N LYS A 139 -7.81 -14.99 -12.62
CA LYS A 139 -7.22 -16.11 -13.39
C LYS A 139 -5.70 -16.04 -13.46
N GLN A 140 -5.09 -15.08 -12.78
CA GLN A 140 -3.65 -14.98 -12.68
C GLN A 140 -3.07 -16.15 -11.85
N THR A 141 -1.79 -16.44 -12.06
CA THR A 141 -1.11 -17.49 -11.29
C THR A 141 -0.82 -16.99 -9.88
N VAL A 142 -1.35 -17.71 -8.88
CA VAL A 142 -1.10 -17.42 -7.46
C VAL A 142 0.37 -17.67 -7.13
N THR A 143 1.01 -16.69 -6.47
CA THR A 143 2.32 -16.83 -5.86
C THR A 143 2.15 -16.91 -4.34
N LEU A 144 2.58 -18.03 -3.74
CA LEU A 144 2.54 -18.21 -2.28
C LEU A 144 3.59 -17.32 -1.58
N ASN A 145 3.37 -16.96 -0.31
CA ASN A 145 4.31 -16.16 0.49
C ASN A 145 5.74 -16.74 0.42
N LYS A 146 5.87 -18.06 0.63
CA LYS A 146 7.16 -18.77 0.59
C LYS A 146 7.89 -18.71 -0.76
N ASN A 147 7.19 -18.34 -1.83
CA ASN A 147 7.73 -18.26 -3.18
C ASN A 147 7.99 -16.80 -3.62
N ASP A 148 7.44 -15.81 -2.92
CA ASP A 148 7.62 -14.40 -3.23
C ASP A 148 8.99 -13.88 -2.74
N ASN A 149 9.76 -13.27 -3.63
CA ASN A 149 11.11 -12.79 -3.31
C ASN A 149 11.10 -11.55 -2.42
N ILE A 150 10.06 -10.71 -2.49
CA ILE A 150 9.92 -9.52 -1.65
C ILE A 150 9.46 -9.93 -0.25
N PHE A 151 8.57 -10.92 -0.12
CA PHE A 151 8.22 -11.52 1.16
C PHE A 151 9.48 -12.03 1.86
N LYS A 152 10.31 -12.82 1.17
CA LYS A 152 11.58 -13.35 1.72
C LYS A 152 12.53 -12.25 2.17
N GLN A 153 12.59 -11.14 1.44
CA GLN A 153 13.43 -9.99 1.79
C GLN A 153 12.86 -9.24 3.01
N ALA A 154 11.55 -9.01 3.04
CA ALA A 154 10.87 -8.31 4.13
C ALA A 154 10.89 -9.12 5.43
N SER A 155 10.84 -10.46 5.34
CA SER A 155 10.95 -11.37 6.48
C SER A 155 12.40 -11.77 6.79
N ALA A 156 13.39 -11.15 6.14
CA ALA A 156 14.79 -11.42 6.43
C ALA A 156 15.16 -10.83 7.79
N SER A 157 16.14 -11.45 8.47
CA SER A 157 16.76 -10.87 9.68
C SER A 157 15.85 -10.74 10.91
N GLY A 158 14.77 -11.54 11.00
CA GLY A 158 13.93 -11.64 12.20
C GLY A 158 12.80 -10.61 12.28
N TYR A 159 12.56 -9.84 11.22
CA TYR A 159 11.35 -9.04 11.09
C TYR A 159 10.16 -9.91 10.63
N ASP A 160 8.98 -9.57 11.11
CA ASP A 160 7.72 -10.18 10.68
C ASP A 160 6.86 -9.15 9.96
N PRO A 161 6.76 -9.22 8.62
CA PRO A 161 5.96 -8.28 7.84
C PRO A 161 4.51 -8.75 7.68
N VAL A 162 4.09 -9.84 8.36
CA VAL A 162 2.74 -10.39 8.28
C VAL A 162 1.81 -9.64 9.25
N MET A 163 0.71 -9.09 8.74
CA MET A 163 -0.30 -8.48 9.59
C MET A 163 -1.00 -9.54 10.43
N ASN A 164 -1.22 -9.23 11.71
CA ASN A 164 -2.14 -9.99 12.53
C ASN A 164 -3.57 -9.76 12.05
N TYR A 165 -4.47 -10.70 12.30
CA TYR A 165 -5.85 -10.56 11.88
C TYR A 165 -6.86 -11.26 12.79
N THR A 166 -8.11 -10.84 12.66
CA THR A 166 -9.29 -11.55 13.16
C THR A 166 -10.44 -11.39 12.17
N LEU A 167 -11.30 -12.40 12.09
CA LEU A 167 -12.52 -12.32 11.28
C LEU A 167 -13.59 -11.54 12.07
N LEU A 168 -14.38 -10.74 11.35
CA LEU A 168 -15.48 -9.97 11.94
C LEU A 168 -16.78 -10.77 12.03
N GLY A 169 -16.77 -12.00 11.55
CA GLY A 169 -17.86 -12.98 11.65
C GLY A 169 -17.35 -14.41 11.48
N ASP A 170 -18.19 -15.28 10.93
CA ASP A 170 -17.89 -16.70 10.81
C ASP A 170 -16.99 -17.01 9.60
N THR A 171 -17.06 -16.17 8.56
CA THR A 171 -16.25 -16.31 7.35
C THR A 171 -15.58 -14.98 6.96
N VAL A 172 -14.70 -15.04 5.96
CA VAL A 172 -14.08 -13.84 5.38
C VAL A 172 -15.08 -12.89 4.73
N ASP A 173 -16.27 -13.36 4.33
CA ASP A 173 -17.30 -12.50 3.72
C ASP A 173 -17.86 -11.46 4.70
N ASP A 174 -17.81 -11.75 6.00
CA ASP A 174 -18.22 -10.83 7.07
C ASP A 174 -17.18 -9.71 7.31
N GLY A 175 -15.99 -9.85 6.75
CA GLY A 175 -14.89 -8.89 6.85
C GLY A 175 -13.76 -9.36 7.76
N VAL A 176 -12.63 -8.67 7.66
CA VAL A 176 -11.41 -8.94 8.41
C VAL A 176 -10.91 -7.64 9.04
N PHE A 177 -10.49 -7.72 10.29
CA PHE A 177 -9.70 -6.68 10.94
C PHE A 177 -8.24 -7.12 10.97
N VAL A 178 -7.34 -6.27 10.46
CA VAL A 178 -5.90 -6.51 10.39
C VAL A 178 -5.13 -5.42 11.13
N TRP A 179 -4.06 -5.81 11.81
CA TRP A 179 -3.20 -4.85 12.49
C TRP A 179 -1.72 -5.23 12.49
N ILE A 180 -0.87 -4.21 12.56
CA ILE A 180 0.58 -4.38 12.72
C ILE A 180 1.20 -3.17 13.42
N SER A 181 2.26 -3.40 14.20
CA SER A 181 3.11 -2.34 14.74
C SER A 181 4.41 -2.30 13.96
N VAL A 182 4.77 -1.12 13.46
CA VAL A 182 5.96 -0.87 12.65
C VAL A 182 6.94 -0.01 13.42
N ALA A 183 8.15 -0.51 13.54
CA ALA A 183 9.29 0.21 14.09
C ALA A 183 9.97 1.03 12.98
N VAL A 184 10.02 2.35 13.12
CA VAL A 184 10.56 3.26 12.12
C VAL A 184 11.70 4.10 12.70
N ASP A 185 12.77 4.27 11.92
CA ASP A 185 13.81 5.25 12.21
C ASP A 185 13.42 6.62 11.69
N MET A 186 12.98 7.50 12.58
CA MET A 186 12.56 8.86 12.24
C MET A 186 13.70 9.78 11.81
N THR A 187 14.96 9.34 11.91
CA THR A 187 16.12 10.06 11.36
C THR A 187 16.40 9.69 9.90
N ALA A 188 15.77 8.63 9.39
CA ALA A 188 15.94 8.21 8.00
C ALA A 188 15.18 9.14 7.04
N ASN A 189 15.80 9.39 5.89
CA ASN A 189 15.16 10.02 4.75
C ASN A 189 15.45 9.18 3.50
N ARG A 190 14.40 8.57 2.94
CA ARG A 190 14.50 7.62 1.83
C ARG A 190 14.10 8.27 0.52
N ASP A 191 14.85 7.96 -0.53
CA ASP A 191 14.45 8.28 -1.90
C ASP A 191 13.44 7.25 -2.40
N VAL A 192 12.35 7.73 -3.02
CA VAL A 192 11.25 6.88 -3.50
C VAL A 192 11.05 7.08 -5.00
N ASN A 193 11.08 5.98 -5.76
CA ASN A 193 10.75 5.94 -7.18
C ASN A 193 9.37 5.32 -7.37
N ALA A 194 8.42 6.07 -7.92
CA ALA A 194 7.06 5.60 -8.17
C ALA A 194 6.87 5.12 -9.63
N VAL A 195 6.15 4.02 -9.81
CA VAL A 195 5.74 3.48 -11.14
C VAL A 195 4.70 4.36 -11.83
N SER A 196 3.85 4.97 -11.02
CA SER A 196 2.83 5.89 -11.50
C SER A 196 2.82 7.07 -10.56
N THR A 197 3.02 8.25 -11.13
CA THR A 197 2.68 9.50 -10.47
C THR A 197 1.57 10.13 -11.27
N LEU A 198 0.60 10.64 -10.57
CA LEU A 198 -0.53 11.25 -11.19
C LEU A 198 -0.42 12.73 -10.74
N THR A 199 -0.49 13.64 -11.71
CA THR A 199 -0.28 15.10 -11.51
C THR A 199 -1.51 15.93 -11.94
N ALA A 200 -1.66 17.16 -11.44
CA ALA A 200 -2.87 18.00 -11.44
C ALA A 200 -3.38 18.32 -12.84
N LYS A 201 -2.55 18.00 -13.84
CA LYS A 201 -2.81 18.22 -15.26
C LYS A 201 -2.71 16.94 -16.10
N THR A 202 -2.03 15.88 -15.66
CA THR A 202 -1.80 14.64 -16.45
C THR A 202 -1.28 13.46 -15.61
N SER A 203 -1.70 12.24 -15.96
CA SER A 203 -1.10 10.97 -15.52
C SER A 203 0.24 10.74 -16.24
N THR A 204 1.35 10.50 -15.51
CA THR A 204 2.64 10.13 -16.12
C THR A 204 3.04 8.73 -15.66
N VAL A 205 3.09 7.79 -16.58
CA VAL A 205 3.48 6.38 -16.35
C VAL A 205 4.97 6.22 -16.65
N THR A 206 5.74 5.71 -15.70
CA THR A 206 7.05 5.13 -16.01
C THR A 206 6.81 3.65 -16.33
N THR A 207 7.03 3.28 -17.59
CA THR A 207 6.61 2.01 -18.19
C THR A 207 7.50 0.80 -17.81
N THR A 208 7.86 0.65 -16.55
CA THR A 208 8.61 -0.51 -16.05
C THR A 208 7.73 -1.40 -15.18
N ASP A 209 7.97 -2.72 -15.24
CA ASP A 209 7.23 -3.77 -14.55
C ASP A 209 6.84 -3.37 -13.11
N ILE A 210 5.61 -3.66 -12.68
CA ILE A 210 5.13 -3.40 -11.30
C ILE A 210 5.91 -4.21 -10.24
N ASN A 211 6.78 -5.13 -10.67
CA ASN A 211 7.72 -5.83 -9.81
C ASN A 211 8.84 -4.90 -9.31
N ASP A 212 9.14 -3.82 -10.05
CA ASP A 212 10.11 -2.79 -9.69
C ASP A 212 9.46 -1.61 -8.96
N ALA A 213 8.24 -1.81 -8.42
CA ALA A 213 7.40 -0.68 -8.04
C ALA A 213 7.95 0.26 -6.97
N LEU A 214 9.06 -0.12 -6.33
CA LEU A 214 9.92 0.72 -5.53
C LEU A 214 11.37 0.20 -5.64
N SER A 215 12.10 0.56 -6.70
CA SER A 215 13.55 0.33 -6.75
C SER A 215 14.31 1.54 -6.16
N ILE A 216 15.19 1.29 -5.18
CA ILE A 216 16.06 2.32 -4.58
C ILE A 216 17.20 2.58 -5.56
N SER A 217 17.24 3.76 -6.20
CA SER A 217 18.41 4.20 -6.96
C SER A 217 18.66 5.70 -6.78
N LYS A 218 19.92 6.03 -6.50
CA LYS A 218 20.44 7.38 -6.30
C LYS A 218 20.73 8.01 -7.66
N VAL A 219 20.08 9.13 -7.99
CA VAL A 219 20.62 10.13 -8.92
C VAL A 219 20.40 11.51 -8.31
N GLY A 220 21.48 12.27 -8.22
CA GLY A 220 21.49 13.57 -7.55
C GLY A 220 20.64 14.62 -8.26
N GLY A 221 20.15 15.57 -7.45
CA GLY A 221 19.49 16.78 -7.90
C GLY A 221 18.00 16.75 -7.62
N THR A 222 17.58 17.51 -6.60
CA THR A 222 16.19 17.90 -6.34
C THR A 222 15.22 16.72 -6.17
N VAL A 223 14.92 16.36 -4.92
CA VAL A 223 13.72 15.57 -4.61
C VAL A 223 12.51 16.46 -4.91
N LEU A 224 12.11 16.46 -6.18
CA LEU A 224 10.83 16.96 -6.59
C LEU A 224 9.84 15.93 -6.05
N LEU A 225 9.22 16.23 -4.90
CA LEU A 225 7.89 15.71 -4.61
C LEU A 225 7.13 15.78 -5.93
N ALA A 226 6.52 14.68 -6.36
CA ALA A 226 5.61 14.66 -7.49
C ALA A 226 4.84 15.99 -7.49
N THR A 227 5.16 16.87 -8.43
CA THR A 227 4.58 18.22 -8.46
C THR A 227 3.10 18.03 -8.72
N PHE A 228 2.35 18.03 -7.61
CA PHE A 228 0.90 18.05 -7.42
C PHE A 228 0.08 17.02 -8.21
N VAL A 229 -0.64 16.13 -7.49
CA VAL A 229 -2.04 15.65 -7.66
C VAL A 229 -2.34 14.50 -8.65
N PRO A 230 -2.78 13.30 -8.24
CA PRO A 230 -3.92 13.22 -7.35
C PRO A 230 -3.96 12.01 -6.41
N ILE A 231 -4.95 12.17 -5.57
CA ILE A 231 -5.62 11.18 -4.73
C ILE A 231 -4.82 10.78 -3.51
N ILE A 232 -4.87 11.74 -2.58
CA ILE A 232 -5.25 11.44 -1.22
C ILE A 232 -6.69 11.94 -1.06
N LEU A 233 -7.68 11.05 -1.22
CA LEU A 233 -9.08 11.40 -0.99
C LEU A 233 -9.39 11.36 0.51
N ALA A 234 -9.67 12.55 1.04
CA ALA A 234 -10.50 12.89 2.20
C ALA A 234 -10.42 11.97 3.45
N ILE A 235 -9.73 12.47 4.47
CA ILE A 235 -10.02 12.21 5.88
C ILE A 235 -11.46 12.73 6.14
N PHE A 236 -12.33 11.86 6.69
CA PHE A 236 -13.51 12.28 7.45
C PHE A 236 -13.12 12.35 8.92
#